data_AF-A0A536W446-F1
#
_entry.id   AF-A0A536W446-F1
#
_cell.length_a   1.000
_cell.length_b   1.000
_cell.length_c   1.000
_cell.angle_alpha   90.00
_cell.angle_beta   90.00
_cell.angle_gamma   90.00
#
_symmetry.space_group_name_H-M   'P 1'
#
loop_
_entity.id
_entity.type
_entity.pdbx_description
1 polymer ?
#
loop_
_entity_poly.entity_id
_entity_poly.type
_entity_poly.pdbx_seq_one_letter_code
_entity_poly.pdbx_strand_id
1 'polypeptide(L)'
;MPDTSTVLIVVDVQSSFLPGGSLAVPRGNEVVSVINDMAKRFANVVLTQDWHPAGHRSFASSHPGKKPFDKITLDYGEQILWPDHCVQ
;
A
#
# COMPACT_ATOMS: atom_id res chain seq x y z
N MET A 1 16.68 23.36 0.11
CA MET A 1 15.78 22.76 -0.89
C MET A 1 16.37 21.41 -1.28
N PRO A 2 15.55 20.36 -1.51
CA PRO A 2 16.05 19.10 -2.07
C PRO A 2 16.86 19.39 -3.34
N ASP A 3 18.03 18.78 -3.47
CA ASP A 3 18.84 18.88 -4.69
C ASP A 3 18.51 17.73 -5.66
N THR A 4 19.21 17.67 -6.79
CA THR A 4 19.00 16.65 -7.81
C THR A 4 19.44 15.25 -7.40
N SER A 5 20.17 15.10 -6.29
CA SER A 5 20.52 13.79 -5.70
C SER A 5 19.45 13.28 -4.72
N THR A 6 18.43 14.09 -4.43
CA THR A 6 17.34 13.76 -3.51
C THR A 6 16.10 13.27 -4.28
N VAL A 7 15.40 12.26 -3.75
CA VAL A 7 14.18 11.69 -4.34
C VAL A 7 13.05 11.68 -3.31
N LEU A 8 11.84 12.07 -3.72
CA LEU A 8 10.61 11.79 -2.98
C LEU A 8 10.00 10.49 -3.49
N ILE A 9 9.87 9.49 -2.63
CA ILE A 9 9.13 8.26 -2.94
C ILE A 9 7.77 8.34 -2.26
N VAL A 10 6.70 8.37 -3.06
CA VAL A 10 5.32 8.34 -2.61
C VAL A 10 4.85 6.90 -2.63
N VAL A 11 4.68 6.33 -1.45
CA VAL A 11 4.39 4.90 -1.29
C VAL A 11 2.88 4.67 -1.18
N ASP A 12 2.33 3.94 -2.15
CA ASP A 12 1.03 3.27 -2.09
C ASP A 12 -0.15 4.18 -1.66
N VAL A 13 -0.18 5.41 -2.18
CA VAL A 13 -1.34 6.32 -2.02
C VAL A 13 -2.44 5.90 -2.99
N GLN A 14 -3.03 4.73 -2.74
CA GLN A 14 -4.00 4.07 -3.60
C GLN A 14 -5.37 3.99 -2.93
N SER A 15 -6.44 4.00 -3.71
CA SER A 15 -7.83 3.97 -3.23
C SER A 15 -8.11 2.84 -2.23
N SER A 16 -7.49 1.67 -2.38
CA SER A 16 -7.64 0.56 -1.44
C SER A 16 -7.21 0.90 -0.01
N PHE A 17 -6.23 1.80 0.15
CA PHE A 17 -5.72 2.22 1.45
C PHE A 17 -6.33 3.54 1.94
N LEU A 18 -7.14 4.23 1.13
CA LEU A 18 -7.85 5.44 1.54
C LEU A 18 -9.20 5.09 2.21
N PRO A 19 -9.81 6.02 2.98
CA PRO A 19 -11.15 5.79 3.53
C PRO A 19 -12.17 5.36 2.48
N GLY A 20 -12.88 4.26 2.75
CA GLY A 20 -13.80 3.62 1.81
C GLY A 20 -13.18 2.53 0.92
N GLY A 21 -11.85 2.35 0.97
CA GLY A 21 -11.13 1.27 0.30
C GLY A 21 -11.23 -0.08 1.00
N SER A 22 -10.73 -1.13 0.33
CA SER A 22 -10.78 -2.52 0.82
C SER A 22 -9.83 -2.81 1.99
N LEU A 23 -8.77 -2.02 2.16
CA LEU A 23 -7.88 -2.03 3.31
C LEU A 23 -7.64 -0.60 3.81
N ALA A 24 -8.74 0.12 4.02
CA ALA A 24 -8.73 1.54 4.34
C ALA A 24 -7.94 1.87 5.62
N VAL A 25 -7.03 2.83 5.50
CA VAL A 25 -6.34 3.46 6.63
C VAL A 25 -7.15 4.68 7.08
N PRO A 26 -7.49 4.80 8.39
CA PRO A 26 -8.19 5.97 8.91
C PRO A 26 -7.46 7.27 8.55
N ARG A 27 -8.21 8.24 8.00
CA ARG A 27 -7.70 9.55 7.57
C ARG A 27 -6.59 9.48 6.50
N GLY A 28 -6.43 8.34 5.83
CA GLY A 28 -5.37 8.13 4.84
C GLY A 28 -5.39 9.11 3.66
N ASN A 29 -6.54 9.72 3.36
CA ASN A 29 -6.67 10.73 2.30
C ASN A 29 -6.10 12.11 2.67
N GLU A 30 -5.88 12.40 3.96
CA GLU A 30 -5.38 13.72 4.40
C GLU A 30 -3.94 14.00 3.93
N VAL A 31 -3.16 12.95 3.64
CA VAL A 31 -1.78 13.09 3.16
C VAL A 31 -1.70 13.53 1.70
N VAL A 32 -2.77 13.39 0.91
CA VAL A 32 -2.75 13.62 -0.54
C VAL A 32 -2.37 15.07 -0.89
N SER A 33 -2.98 16.05 -0.21
CA SER A 33 -2.66 17.46 -0.44
C SER A 33 -1.22 17.80 -0.04
N VAL A 34 -0.77 17.28 1.10
CA VAL A 34 0.60 17.45 1.60
C VAL A 34 1.61 16.88 0.60
N ILE A 35 1.37 15.67 0.08
CA ILE A 35 2.22 15.03 -0.93
C ILE A 35 2.26 15.85 -2.21
N ASN A 36 1.11 16.34 -2.68
CA ASN A 36 1.04 17.18 -3.88
C ASN A 36 1.85 18.48 -3.73
N ASP A 37 1.84 19.09 -2.53
CA ASP A 37 2.63 20.29 -2.26
C ASP A 37 4.12 20.02 -2.05
N MET A 38 4.47 18.87 -1.48
CA MET A 38 5.86 18.43 -1.36
C MET A 38 6.45 18.09 -2.72
N ALA A 39 5.74 17.34 -3.56
CA ALA A 39 6.21 16.88 -4.88
C ALA A 39 6.69 18.03 -5.77
N LYS A 40 6.05 19.20 -5.69
CA LYS A 40 6.46 20.43 -6.39
C LYS A 40 7.87 20.93 -6.03
N ARG A 41 8.43 20.47 -4.91
CA ARG A 41 9.73 20.90 -4.36
C ARG A 41 10.87 19.92 -4.69
N PHE A 42 10.58 18.79 -5.31
CA PHE A 42 11.57 17.76 -5.66
C PHE A 42 11.73 17.71 -7.17
N ALA A 43 12.97 17.58 -7.64
CA ALA A 43 13.26 17.30 -9.05
C ALA A 43 12.93 15.85 -9.43
N ASN A 44 13.01 14.93 -8.46
CA ASN A 44 12.79 13.51 -8.67
C ASN A 44 11.64 13.04 -7.76
N VAL A 45 10.58 12.51 -8.37
CA VAL A 45 9.45 11.91 -7.65
C VAL A 45 9.18 10.53 -8.23
N VAL A 46 9.12 9.53 -7.37
CA VAL A 46 8.77 8.14 -7.71
C VAL A 46 7.49 7.79 -6.97
N LEU A 47 6.57 7.13 -7.67
CA LEU A 47 5.36 6.60 -7.08
C LEU A 47 5.49 5.08 -7.05
N THR A 48 5.20 4.45 -5.91
CA THR A 48 4.99 3.01 -5.87
C THR A 48 3.52 2.70 -5.96
N GLN A 49 3.23 1.49 -6.41
CA GLN A 49 1.90 0.96 -6.47
C GLN A 49 1.96 -0.49 -6.01
N ASP A 50 1.28 -0.78 -4.92
CA ASP A 50 0.99 -2.15 -4.57
C ASP A 50 0.08 -2.73 -5.65
N TRP A 51 0.46 -3.89 -6.17
CA TRP A 51 -0.12 -4.43 -7.41
C TRP A 51 -0.15 -5.95 -7.37
N HIS A 52 -1.28 -6.48 -6.91
CA HIS A 52 -1.43 -7.88 -6.61
C HIS A 52 -2.20 -8.63 -7.72
N PRO A 53 -1.82 -9.87 -8.05
CA PRO A 53 -2.70 -10.75 -8.79
C PRO A 53 -3.92 -11.11 -7.94
N ALA A 54 -5.04 -11.44 -8.59
CA ALA A 54 -6.17 -12.05 -7.90
C ALA A 54 -5.73 -13.34 -7.19
N GLY A 55 -6.14 -13.52 -5.94
CA GLY A 55 -5.72 -14.67 -5.12
C GLY A 55 -4.26 -14.59 -4.65
N HIS A 56 -3.65 -13.41 -4.57
CA HIS A 56 -2.29 -13.23 -4.05
C HIS A 56 -2.11 -13.89 -2.66
N ARG A 57 -0.91 -14.41 -2.39
CA ARG A 57 -0.62 -15.19 -1.17
C ARG A 57 -0.78 -14.40 0.13
N SER A 58 -0.76 -13.07 0.07
CA SER A 58 -0.99 -12.20 1.23
C SER A 58 -2.48 -12.07 1.57
N PHE A 59 -3.40 -12.52 0.72
CA PHE A 59 -4.84 -12.38 0.96
C PHE A 59 -5.38 -13.53 1.80
N ALA A 60 -6.21 -13.20 2.79
CA ALA A 60 -6.89 -14.21 3.60
C ALA A 60 -7.82 -15.10 2.75
N SER A 61 -8.40 -14.57 1.67
CA SER A 61 -9.26 -15.31 0.74
C SER A 61 -8.54 -16.48 0.06
N SER A 62 -7.21 -16.41 -0.08
CA SER A 62 -6.37 -17.47 -0.66
C SER A 62 -6.06 -18.61 0.31
N HIS A 63 -6.46 -18.52 1.59
CA HIS A 63 -6.16 -19.50 2.62
C HIS A 63 -7.44 -20.00 3.30
N PRO A 64 -7.91 -21.23 3.00
CA PRO A 64 -9.14 -21.77 3.56
C PRO A 64 -9.18 -21.72 5.10
N GLY A 65 -10.27 -21.19 5.64
CA GLY A 65 -10.50 -21.09 7.09
C GLY A 65 -9.74 -19.96 7.80
N LYS A 66 -9.00 -19.12 7.07
CA LYS A 66 -8.32 -17.93 7.62
C LYS A 66 -9.17 -16.67 7.46
N LYS A 67 -8.83 -15.66 8.26
CA LYS A 67 -9.47 -14.35 8.26
C LYS A 67 -8.43 -13.27 8.01
N PRO A 68 -8.82 -12.10 7.48
CA PRO A 68 -7.96 -10.93 7.48
C PRO A 68 -7.38 -10.66 8.86
N PHE A 69 -6.12 -10.22 8.88
CA PHE A 69 -5.29 -9.97 10.05
C PHE A 69 -4.80 -11.21 10.82
N ASP A 70 -5.18 -12.42 10.39
CA ASP A 70 -4.53 -13.64 10.90
C ASP A 70 -3.04 -13.66 10.53
N LYS A 71 -2.22 -14.22 11.41
CA LYS A 71 -0.82 -14.52 11.13
C LYS A 71 -0.67 -15.99 10.74
N ILE A 72 0.05 -16.26 9.65
CA ILE A 72 0.42 -17.61 9.21
C ILE A 72 1.92 -17.73 9.01
N THR A 73 2.43 -18.96 8.87
CA THR A 73 3.81 -19.21 8.44
C THR A 73 3.79 -19.65 6.97
N LEU A 74 4.59 -18.98 6.15
CA LEU A 74 4.89 -19.35 4.77
C LEU A 74 6.37 -19.74 4.67
N ASP A 75 6.81 -20.20 3.50
CA ASP A 75 8.19 -20.68 3.29
C ASP A 75 9.27 -19.63 3.64
N TYR A 76 8.94 -18.34 3.55
CA TYR A 76 9.83 -17.22 3.89
C TYR A 76 9.68 -16.71 5.34
N GLY A 77 8.82 -17.32 6.16
CA GLY A 77 8.59 -16.93 7.55
C GLY A 77 7.15 -16.47 7.85
N GLU A 78 6.98 -15.66 8.89
CA GLU A 78 5.66 -15.17 9.32
C GLU A 78 5.06 -14.17 8.31
N GLN A 79 3.77 -14.31 8.02
CA GLN A 79 3.00 -13.42 7.16
C GLN A 79 1.67 -13.04 7.82
N ILE A 80 1.34 -11.74 7.81
CA ILE A 80 -0.01 -11.27 8.12
C ILE A 80 -0.87 -11.38 6.87
N LEU A 81 -2.04 -12.02 7.00
CA LEU A 81 -3.02 -12.08 5.93
C LEU A 81 -3.85 -10.79 5.93
N TRP A 82 -4.22 -10.31 4.75
CA TRP A 82 -4.98 -9.08 4.55
C TRP A 82 -6.30 -9.36 3.82
N PRO A 83 -7.27 -8.44 3.84
CA PRO A 83 -8.36 -8.45 2.85
C PRO A 83 -7.77 -8.35 1.44
N ASP A 84 -8.50 -8.78 0.42
CA ASP A 84 -8.12 -8.51 -0.97
C ASP A 84 -8.00 -7.00 -1.20
N HIS A 85 -6.86 -6.55 -1.70
CA HIS A 85 -6.57 -5.14 -1.96
C HIS A 85 -5.66 -4.99 -3.16
N CYS A 86 -5.71 -3.82 -3.79
CA CYS A 86 -4.78 -3.46 -4.86
C CYS A 86 -4.65 -4.52 -5.97
N VAL A 87 -5.75 -5.19 -6.33
CA VAL A 87 -5.77 -6.20 -7.39
C VAL A 87 -5.64 -5.51 -8.75
N GLN A 88 -4.83 -6.10 -9.64
CA GLN A 88 -4.49 -5.57 -10.96
C GLN A 88 -5.66 -5.38 -11.94
#